data_AF-A0A1I6L7S1-F1
#
_entry.id   AF-A0A1I6L7S1-F1
#
_cell.length_a   1.000
_cell.length_b   1.000
_cell.length_c   1.000
_cell.angle_alpha   90.00
_cell.angle_beta   90.00
_cell.angle_gamma   90.00
#
_symmetry.space_group_name_H-M   'P 1'
#
loop_
_entity.id
_entity.type
_entity.pdbx_description
1 polymer ?
#
loop_
_entity_poly.entity_id
_entity_poly.type
_entity_poly.pdbx_seq_one_letter_code
_entity_poly.pdbx_strand_id
1 'polypeptide(L)'
;MVAFSCPTATKIVSLCAKPEAGPAAKQLAYRYGTAKKVELEYVATADNGKRFGATVSPAAPGASVHQLWFNRGDIRYLLTECVGGSCPHGAGVAVLNPEKVLMSARCVAGDTPSQAFFSRSLIEFGNGADDTRSRTELIKTEDSDNSLDQIYKTGRQTR
;
A
#
# COMPACT_ATOMS: atom_id res chain seq x y z
N MET A 1 -11.97 -7.48 -8.49
CA MET A 1 -11.17 -6.42 -9.16
C MET A 1 -9.78 -6.35 -8.54
N VAL A 2 -8.77 -5.93 -9.28
CA VAL A 2 -7.45 -5.57 -8.71
C VAL A 2 -7.54 -4.11 -8.28
N ALA A 3 -7.30 -3.85 -7.00
CA ALA A 3 -7.37 -2.52 -6.39
C ALA A 3 -5.99 -1.87 -6.21
N PHE A 4 -4.91 -2.66 -6.30
CA PHE A 4 -3.53 -2.20 -6.38
C PHE A 4 -2.69 -3.27 -7.07
N SER A 5 -1.73 -2.87 -7.88
CA SER A 5 -0.74 -3.76 -8.49
C SER A 5 0.63 -3.09 -8.52
N CYS A 6 1.63 -3.81 -8.04
CA CYS A 6 3.01 -3.40 -7.98
C CYS A 6 3.89 -4.54 -8.49
N PRO A 7 4.12 -4.60 -9.81
CA PRO A 7 5.21 -5.38 -10.36
C PRO A 7 6.52 -4.82 -9.79
N THR A 8 7.39 -5.68 -9.28
CA THR A 8 8.76 -5.36 -8.88
C THR A 8 9.71 -6.04 -9.88
N ALA A 9 11.02 -5.90 -9.70
CA ALA A 9 11.99 -6.56 -10.58
C ALA A 9 11.83 -8.10 -10.64
N THR A 10 11.37 -8.74 -9.56
CA THR A 10 11.35 -10.21 -9.44
C THR A 10 9.98 -10.79 -9.13
N LYS A 11 9.05 -9.99 -8.61
CA LYS A 11 7.77 -10.43 -8.05
C LYS A 11 6.66 -9.44 -8.34
N ILE A 12 5.42 -9.86 -8.17
CA ILE A 12 4.23 -9.02 -8.27
C ILE A 12 3.58 -9.00 -6.89
N VAL A 13 3.32 -7.80 -6.39
CA VAL A 13 2.41 -7.56 -5.27
C VAL A 13 1.08 -7.04 -5.81
N SER A 14 -0.03 -7.60 -5.35
CA SER A 14 -1.36 -7.09 -5.71
C SER A 14 -2.29 -7.09 -4.52
N LEU A 15 -3.17 -6.10 -4.46
CA LEU A 15 -4.35 -6.11 -3.61
C LEU A 15 -5.59 -6.34 -4.47
N CYS A 16 -6.27 -7.46 -4.25
CA CYS A 16 -7.51 -7.79 -4.95
C CYS A 16 -8.71 -7.54 -4.03
N ALA A 17 -9.71 -6.85 -4.54
CA ALA A 17 -10.98 -6.64 -3.87
C ALA A 17 -12.07 -7.50 -4.54
N LYS A 18 -12.80 -8.28 -3.75
CA LYS A 18 -13.98 -9.02 -4.20
C LYS A 18 -15.23 -8.33 -3.66
N PRO A 19 -16.06 -7.73 -4.54
CA PRO A 19 -17.39 -7.30 -4.15
C PRO A 19 -18.31 -8.51 -4.03
N GLU A 20 -19.29 -8.43 -3.13
CA GLU A 20 -20.40 -9.39 -3.03
C GLU A 20 -21.68 -8.58 -2.83
N ALA A 21 -22.64 -8.71 -3.76
CA ALA A 21 -23.92 -8.01 -3.80
C ALA A 21 -23.92 -6.59 -3.18
N GLY A 22 -23.22 -5.64 -3.83
CA GLY A 22 -23.14 -4.25 -3.39
C GLY A 22 -21.83 -3.57 -3.83
N PRO A 23 -21.68 -2.25 -3.59
CA PRO A 23 -20.50 -1.49 -4.00
C PRO A 23 -19.28 -1.72 -3.10
N ALA A 24 -19.46 -2.20 -1.86
CA ALA A 24 -18.38 -2.38 -0.90
C ALA A 24 -17.70 -3.75 -1.05
N ALA A 25 -16.37 -3.77 -1.02
CA ALA A 25 -15.61 -5.01 -1.00
C ALA A 25 -15.82 -5.75 0.34
N LYS A 26 -16.25 -7.02 0.27
CA LYS A 26 -16.41 -7.90 1.45
C LYS A 26 -15.21 -8.81 1.71
N GLN A 27 -14.28 -8.83 0.75
CA GLN A 27 -13.00 -9.51 0.90
C GLN A 27 -11.89 -8.71 0.22
N LEU A 28 -10.76 -8.59 0.91
CA LEU A 28 -9.50 -8.09 0.38
C LEU A 28 -8.44 -9.17 0.46
N ALA A 29 -7.69 -9.37 -0.63
CA ALA A 29 -6.60 -10.33 -0.68
C ALA A 29 -5.31 -9.64 -1.13
N TYR A 30 -4.34 -9.55 -0.24
CA TYR A 30 -2.96 -9.26 -0.58
C TYR A 30 -2.31 -10.52 -1.14
N ARG A 31 -1.60 -10.40 -2.26
CA ARG A 31 -0.84 -11.49 -2.86
C ARG A 31 0.56 -11.01 -3.20
N TYR A 32 1.54 -11.86 -2.92
CA TYR A 32 2.92 -11.72 -3.36
C TYR A 32 3.35 -13.00 -4.06
N GLY A 33 4.02 -12.87 -5.20
CA GLY A 33 4.53 -14.03 -5.93
C GLY A 33 4.95 -13.67 -7.36
N THR A 34 4.77 -14.61 -8.27
CA THR A 34 5.01 -14.43 -9.72
C THR A 34 3.68 -14.52 -10.47
N ALA A 35 3.68 -14.19 -11.77
CA ALA A 35 2.51 -14.38 -12.62
C ALA A 35 2.02 -15.84 -12.67
N LYS A 36 2.89 -16.82 -12.36
CA LYS A 36 2.58 -18.26 -12.38
C LYS A 36 2.23 -18.83 -11.02
N LYS A 37 2.62 -18.17 -9.92
CA LYS A 37 2.53 -18.75 -8.57
C LYS A 37 2.37 -17.66 -7.50
N VAL A 38 1.34 -17.80 -6.68
CA VAL A 38 1.22 -17.04 -5.42
C VAL A 38 2.09 -17.71 -4.36
N GLU A 39 2.96 -16.94 -3.72
CA GLU A 39 3.91 -17.41 -2.71
C GLU A 39 3.49 -17.00 -1.29
N LEU A 40 2.83 -15.86 -1.17
CA LEU A 40 2.23 -15.40 0.07
C LEU A 40 0.86 -14.78 -0.23
N GLU A 41 -0.13 -15.13 0.58
CA GLU A 41 -1.47 -14.53 0.53
C GLU A 41 -1.89 -14.12 1.95
N TYR A 42 -2.52 -12.95 2.05
CA TYR A 42 -3.24 -12.52 3.25
C TYR A 42 -4.65 -12.10 2.83
N VAL A 43 -5.65 -12.74 3.45
CA VAL A 43 -7.06 -12.51 3.15
C VAL A 43 -7.76 -11.90 4.35
N ALA A 44 -8.34 -10.72 4.15
CA ALA A 44 -9.21 -10.05 5.10
C ALA A 44 -10.68 -10.21 4.68
N THR A 45 -11.51 -10.66 5.63
CA THR A 45 -12.97 -10.71 5.52
C THR A 45 -13.56 -10.23 6.85
N ALA A 46 -14.84 -9.85 6.84
CA ALA A 46 -15.53 -9.49 8.09
C ALA A 46 -15.50 -10.67 9.08
N ASP A 47 -15.72 -11.89 8.58
CA ASP A 47 -15.84 -13.11 9.39
C ASP A 47 -14.54 -13.53 10.09
N ASN A 48 -13.38 -13.21 9.50
CA ASN A 48 -12.09 -13.61 10.07
C ASN A 48 -11.42 -12.51 10.91
N GLY A 49 -12.09 -11.36 11.07
CA GLY A 49 -11.62 -10.22 11.87
C GLY A 49 -10.36 -9.52 11.35
N LYS A 50 -9.77 -10.00 10.25
CA LYS A 50 -8.56 -9.42 9.66
C LYS A 50 -8.92 -8.16 8.91
N ARG A 51 -8.05 -7.15 9.00
CA ARG A 51 -8.20 -5.85 8.36
C ARG A 51 -6.87 -5.35 7.85
N PHE A 52 -6.93 -4.29 7.08
CA PHE A 52 -5.81 -3.46 6.70
C PHE A 52 -5.88 -2.14 7.46
N GLY A 53 -4.72 -1.61 7.86
CA GLY A 53 -4.59 -0.23 8.30
C GLY A 53 -4.32 0.68 7.10
N ALA A 54 -4.76 1.93 7.16
CA ALA A 54 -4.52 2.95 6.15
C ALA A 54 -4.08 4.26 6.79
N THR A 55 -3.17 4.97 6.12
CA THR A 55 -2.76 6.31 6.55
C THR A 55 -2.25 7.14 5.37
N VAL A 56 -2.09 8.43 5.61
CA VAL A 56 -1.43 9.38 4.71
C VAL A 56 -0.36 10.08 5.50
N SER A 57 0.84 10.19 4.92
CA SER A 57 1.94 10.89 5.57
C SER A 57 2.66 11.80 4.58
N PRO A 58 3.13 12.98 5.01
CA PRO A 58 3.95 13.83 4.17
C PRO A 58 5.31 13.18 3.91
N ALA A 59 5.82 13.28 2.67
CA ALA A 59 7.16 12.77 2.31
C ALA A 59 8.14 13.87 1.87
N ALA A 60 7.64 14.92 1.24
CA ALA A 60 8.41 16.10 0.83
C ALA A 60 7.44 17.29 0.63
N PRO A 61 7.91 18.54 0.45
CA PRO A 61 7.04 19.66 0.12
C PRO A 61 6.17 19.35 -1.11
N GLY A 62 4.86 19.33 -0.91
CA GLY A 62 3.88 18.98 -1.95
C GLY A 62 3.76 17.48 -2.28
N ALA A 63 4.41 16.59 -1.52
CA ALA A 63 4.35 15.14 -1.69
C ALA A 63 3.70 14.47 -0.48
N SER A 64 2.73 13.59 -0.75
CA SER A 64 2.10 12.75 0.27
C SER A 64 2.22 11.28 -0.13
N VAL A 65 2.45 10.42 0.86
CA VAL A 65 2.48 8.97 0.67
C VAL A 65 1.23 8.38 1.30
N HIS A 66 0.40 7.81 0.45
CA HIS A 66 -0.72 6.96 0.81
C HIS A 66 -0.23 5.56 1.15
N GLN A 67 -0.81 4.97 2.17
CA GLN A 67 -0.32 3.73 2.74
C GLN A 67 -1.47 2.78 3.07
N LEU A 68 -1.29 1.51 2.76
CA LEU A 68 -2.12 0.40 3.23
C LEU A 68 -1.20 -0.69 3.79
N TRP A 69 -1.53 -1.26 4.94
CA TRP A 69 -0.75 -2.35 5.53
C TRP A 69 -1.58 -3.39 6.22
N PHE A 70 -0.96 -4.53 6.49
CA PHE A 70 -1.42 -5.51 7.47
C PHE A 70 -0.23 -6.04 8.25
N ASN A 71 -0.51 -6.62 9.41
CA ASN A 71 0.50 -7.29 10.23
C ASN A 71 0.25 -8.80 10.21
N ARG A 72 1.35 -9.57 10.21
CA ARG A 72 1.33 -11.02 10.42
C ARG A 72 2.38 -11.35 11.47
N GLY A 73 1.95 -11.51 12.72
CA GLY A 73 2.86 -11.43 13.86
C GLY A 73 3.49 -10.05 13.92
N ASP A 74 4.79 -9.99 14.18
CA ASP A 74 5.55 -8.73 14.27
C ASP A 74 5.95 -8.16 12.90
N ILE A 75 5.59 -8.84 11.80
CA ILE A 75 5.95 -8.41 10.45
C ILE A 75 4.82 -7.58 9.85
N ARG A 76 5.12 -6.34 9.48
CA ARG A 76 4.25 -5.43 8.75
C ARG A 76 4.53 -5.50 7.26
N TYR A 77 3.47 -5.66 6.47
CA TYR A 77 3.52 -5.66 5.02
C TYR A 77 2.81 -4.41 4.52
N LEU A 78 3.55 -3.55 3.84
CA LEU A 78 3.13 -2.21 3.47
C LEU A 78 3.04 -2.09 1.94
N LEU A 79 1.99 -1.43 1.48
CA LEU A 79 1.76 -1.00 0.12
C LEU A 79 1.74 0.53 0.16
N THR A 80 2.50 1.17 -0.72
CA THR A 80 2.63 2.63 -0.73
C THR A 80 2.39 3.20 -2.10
N GLU A 81 1.86 4.42 -2.12
CA GLU A 81 1.71 5.26 -3.29
C GLU A 81 2.15 6.67 -2.90
N CYS A 82 3.04 7.28 -3.66
CA CYS A 82 3.40 8.69 -3.50
C CYS A 82 2.70 9.52 -4.55
N VAL A 83 1.97 10.54 -4.11
CA VAL A 83 1.22 11.49 -4.95
C VAL A 83 1.71 12.92 -4.71
N GLY A 84 1.52 13.77 -5.72
CA GLY A 84 1.93 15.18 -5.68
C GLY A 84 3.31 15.42 -6.27
N GLY A 85 4.01 16.44 -5.78
CA GLY A 85 5.34 16.84 -6.26
C GLY A 85 6.48 16.10 -5.57
N SER A 86 7.65 16.00 -6.22
CA SER A 86 8.90 15.48 -5.62
C SER A 86 8.89 14.03 -5.10
N CYS A 87 8.01 13.17 -5.61
CA CYS A 87 8.04 11.73 -5.31
C CYS A 87 9.25 11.03 -5.97
N PRO A 88 10.14 10.36 -5.20
CA PRO A 88 11.26 9.58 -5.77
C PRO A 88 10.80 8.43 -6.68
N HIS A 89 9.61 7.89 -6.42
CA HIS A 89 8.92 6.89 -7.23
C HIS A 89 7.42 6.91 -6.91
N GLY A 90 6.58 6.53 -7.86
CA GLY A 90 5.11 6.64 -7.73
C GLY A 90 4.48 5.65 -6.73
N ALA A 91 5.05 4.46 -6.56
CA ALA A 91 4.56 3.48 -5.59
C ALA A 91 5.63 2.47 -5.21
N GLY A 92 5.42 1.80 -4.09
CA GLY A 92 6.32 0.80 -3.57
C GLY A 92 5.62 -0.20 -2.67
N VAL A 93 6.40 -1.18 -2.24
CA VAL A 93 6.04 -2.13 -1.19
C VAL A 93 7.19 -2.25 -0.23
N ALA A 94 6.87 -2.47 1.04
CA ALA A 94 7.88 -2.69 2.06
C ALA A 94 7.43 -3.79 3.03
N VAL A 95 8.41 -4.48 3.61
CA VAL A 95 8.21 -5.41 4.70
C VAL A 95 9.06 -4.92 5.86
N LEU A 96 8.44 -4.72 7.01
CA LEU A 96 9.07 -4.18 8.20
C LEU A 96 8.91 -5.16 9.36
N ASN A 97 9.88 -5.17 10.26
CA ASN A 97 9.68 -5.65 11.62
C ASN A 97 9.72 -4.42 12.56
N PRO A 98 9.58 -4.58 13.89
CA PRO A 98 9.59 -3.45 14.82
C PRO A 98 10.89 -2.64 14.84
N GLU A 99 12.00 -3.21 14.35
CA GLU A 99 13.33 -2.61 14.42
C GLU A 99 13.74 -1.90 13.12
N LYS A 100 13.33 -2.41 11.96
CA LYS A 100 13.84 -1.98 10.65
C LYS A 100 12.97 -2.41 9.48
N VAL A 101 13.23 -1.78 8.34
CA VAL A 101 12.82 -2.27 7.03
C VAL A 101 13.61 -3.55 6.69
N LEU A 102 12.91 -4.66 6.51
CA LEU A 102 13.49 -5.95 6.07
C LEU A 102 13.63 -6.01 4.55
N MET A 103 12.70 -5.39 3.83
CA MET A 103 12.67 -5.33 2.38
C MET A 103 11.91 -4.08 1.95
N SER A 104 12.38 -3.42 0.90
CA SER A 104 11.60 -2.45 0.16
C SER A 104 11.85 -2.63 -1.33
N ALA A 105 10.81 -2.41 -2.12
CA ALA A 105 10.89 -2.45 -3.57
C ALA A 105 9.96 -1.40 -4.15
N ARG A 106 10.48 -0.60 -5.08
CA ARG A 106 9.66 0.29 -5.90
C ARG A 106 8.84 -0.53 -6.90
N CYS A 107 7.63 -0.06 -7.19
CA CYS A 107 6.86 -0.59 -8.28
C CYS A 107 7.53 -0.18 -9.60
N VAL A 108 7.78 -1.18 -10.43
CA VAL A 108 8.14 -1.04 -11.82
C VAL A 108 6.82 -0.82 -12.57
N ALA A 109 6.44 0.44 -12.78
CA ALA A 109 5.37 0.82 -13.69
C ALA A 109 5.99 1.60 -14.86
N GLY A 110 5.49 1.42 -16.09
CA GLY A 110 5.91 2.24 -17.22
C GLY A 110 5.53 3.70 -16.96
N ASP A 111 6.54 4.58 -16.90
CA ASP A 111 6.62 6.04 -17.02
C ASP A 111 5.43 6.98 -16.70
N THR A 112 4.33 6.56 -16.06
CA THR A 112 3.21 7.45 -15.71
C THR A 112 2.97 7.54 -14.21
N PRO A 113 3.55 8.57 -13.55
CA PRO A 113 3.22 8.97 -12.17
C PRO A 113 1.77 9.47 -11.99
N SER A 114 0.95 9.50 -13.05
CA SER A 114 -0.32 10.24 -13.10
C SER A 114 -1.57 9.38 -12.87
N GLN A 115 -1.44 8.07 -12.67
CA GLN A 115 -2.57 7.22 -12.30
C GLN A 115 -2.44 6.77 -10.85
N ALA A 116 -3.55 6.85 -10.12
CA ALA A 116 -3.58 6.38 -8.75
C ALA A 116 -3.34 4.85 -8.71
N PHE A 117 -2.35 4.41 -7.94
CA PHE A 117 -2.03 2.99 -7.71
C PHE A 117 -3.10 2.31 -6.86
N PHE A 118 -3.71 3.05 -5.92
CA PHE A 118 -4.87 2.57 -5.18
C PHE A 118 -6.17 2.93 -5.90
N SER A 119 -7.02 1.93 -6.12
CA SER A 119 -8.35 2.16 -6.67
C SER A 119 -9.18 3.03 -5.73
N ARG A 120 -9.74 4.13 -6.25
CA ARG A 120 -10.69 4.99 -5.53
C ARG A 120 -11.98 4.28 -5.16
N SER A 121 -12.32 3.19 -5.86
CA SER A 121 -13.45 2.34 -5.48
C SER A 121 -13.21 1.58 -4.17
N LEU A 122 -11.95 1.51 -3.70
CA LEU A 122 -11.56 0.86 -2.46
C LEU A 122 -11.39 1.89 -1.33
N ILE A 123 -10.61 2.93 -1.59
CA ILE A 123 -10.25 3.96 -0.61
C ILE A 123 -10.00 5.29 -1.31
N GLU A 124 -10.48 6.38 -0.70
CA GLU A 124 -10.18 7.74 -1.10
C GLU A 124 -9.29 8.38 -0.03
N PHE A 125 -8.01 8.54 -0.34
CA PHE A 125 -7.07 9.20 0.56
C PHE A 125 -7.29 10.72 0.54
N GLY A 126 -7.32 11.31 1.74
CA GLY A 126 -7.37 12.74 1.96
C GLY A 126 -5.99 13.33 2.30
N ASN A 127 -5.96 14.48 2.98
CA ASN A 127 -4.70 15.10 3.43
C ASN A 127 -4.12 14.45 4.70
N GLY A 128 -4.90 13.61 5.38
CA GLY A 128 -4.55 12.91 6.60
C GLY A 128 -5.53 11.77 6.90
N ALA A 129 -5.38 11.11 8.05
CA ALA A 129 -6.25 10.00 8.46
C ALA A 129 -7.73 10.42 8.58
N ASP A 130 -8.01 11.62 9.08
CA ASP A 130 -9.37 12.14 9.30
C ASP A 130 -10.14 12.43 8.00
N ASP A 131 -9.41 12.78 6.93
CA ASP A 131 -9.99 13.07 5.62
C ASP A 131 -10.00 11.85 4.69
N THR A 132 -9.44 10.73 5.14
CA THR A 132 -9.35 9.49 4.36
C THR A 132 -10.62 8.66 4.55
N ARG A 133 -11.24 8.25 3.43
CA ARG A 133 -12.52 7.53 3.43
C ARG A 133 -12.35 6.15 2.83
N SER A 134 -12.48 5.13 3.66
CA SER A 134 -12.60 3.75 3.18
C SER A 134 -14.00 3.49 2.60
N ARG A 135 -14.07 2.74 1.50
CA ARG A 135 -15.33 2.22 0.92
C ARG A 135 -15.66 0.81 1.42
N THR A 136 -14.91 0.30 2.40
CA THR A 136 -15.10 -1.03 3.02
C THR A 136 -14.74 -1.01 4.52
N GLU A 137 -15.39 -1.86 5.31
CA GLU A 137 -15.04 -2.08 6.73
C GLU A 137 -13.69 -2.80 6.93
N LEU A 138 -13.11 -3.34 5.86
CA LEU A 138 -11.85 -4.09 5.88
C LEU A 138 -10.59 -3.20 5.88
N ILE A 139 -10.77 -1.88 5.75
CA ILE A 139 -9.70 -0.90 5.87
C ILE A 139 -10.07 0.07 6.98
N LYS A 140 -9.16 0.25 7.93
CA LYS A 140 -9.29 1.21 9.03
C LYS A 140 -8.22 2.28 8.91
N THR A 141 -8.62 3.55 8.97
CA THR A 141 -7.68 4.66 9.03
C THR A 141 -7.05 4.73 10.42
N GLU A 142 -5.73 4.83 10.47
CA GLU A 142 -4.94 4.84 11.69
C GLU A 142 -3.75 5.80 11.53
N ASP A 143 -3.33 6.40 12.63
CA ASP A 143 -2.09 7.19 12.66
C ASP A 143 -0.88 6.25 12.85
N SER A 144 0.07 6.29 11.92
CA SER A 144 1.23 5.40 11.91
C SER A 144 2.31 5.89 10.92
N ASP A 145 3.51 6.16 11.42
CA ASP A 145 4.62 6.67 10.60
C ASP A 145 5.18 5.66 9.58
N ASN A 146 5.05 4.35 9.87
CA ASN A 146 5.49 3.25 8.98
C ASN A 146 6.95 3.34 8.47
N SER A 147 7.82 4.06 9.18
CA SER A 147 9.22 4.28 8.80
C SER A 147 9.38 4.74 7.35
N LEU A 148 8.51 5.64 6.88
CA LEU A 148 8.52 6.15 5.51
C LEU A 148 9.86 6.77 5.12
N ASP A 149 10.54 7.40 6.07
CA ASP A 149 11.87 7.95 5.88
C ASP A 149 12.85 6.89 5.37
N GLN A 150 12.71 5.61 5.75
CA GLN A 150 13.54 4.50 5.29
C GLN A 150 13.13 3.93 3.93
N ILE A 151 11.85 4.10 3.55
CA ILE A 151 11.27 3.57 2.31
C ILE A 151 11.47 4.55 1.15
N TYR A 152 11.29 5.84 1.41
CA TYR A 152 11.31 6.92 0.42
C TYR A 152 12.55 7.82 0.53
N LYS A 153 13.66 7.35 1.15
CA LYS A 153 14.91 8.12 1.27
C LYS A 153 15.25 8.86 -0.03
N THR A 154 15.17 10.18 0.01
CA THR A 154 15.84 11.06 -0.95
C THR A 154 17.33 10.93 -0.71
N GLY A 155 17.98 10.05 -1.44
CA GLY A 155 19.44 9.97 -1.41
C GLY A 155 20.03 11.32 -1.83
N ARG A 156 20.72 12.00 -0.91
CA ARG A 156 21.87 12.81 -1.30
C ARG A 156 22.87 11.82 -1.88
N GLN A 157 22.88 11.65 -3.20
CA GLN A 157 23.98 10.99 -3.90
C GLN A 157 25.22 11.84 -3.62
N THR A 158 26.00 11.43 -2.63
CA THR A 158 27.39 11.86 -2.52
C THR A 158 28.15 11.12 -3.63
N ARG A 159 28.50 11.86 -4.67
CA ARG A 159 29.69 11.58 -5.45
C ARG A 159 30.89 12.16 -4.71
#